data_AF-A0A1S2HXG2-F1
#
_entry.id   AF-A0A1S2HXG2-F1
#
_cell.length_a   1.000
_cell.length_b   1.000
_cell.length_c   1.000
_cell.angle_alpha   90.00
_cell.angle_beta   90.00
_cell.angle_gamma   90.00
#
_symmetry.space_group_name_H-M   'P 1'
#
loop_
_entity.id
_entity.type
_entity.pdbx_description
1 polymer ?
#
loop_
_entity_poly.entity_id
_entity_poly.type
_entity_poly.pdbx_seq_one_letter_code
_entity_poly.pdbx_strand_id
1 'polypeptide(L)'
;MHIGELAERAEMSLRTIRHYDEVGLLVPSGRTSGGFRVYTEQDLERLLVIRRMKPLGFTLDEMAELLRVVDGLAAKDPDDEAALAARLDEFLLDARARHAKLVERAGMAEEFIGTLGSLRSSLP
;
A
#
# COMPACT_ATOMS: atom_id res chain seq x y z
N MET A 1 9.21 -17.78 -0.08
CA MET A 1 7.88 -18.04 0.49
C MET A 1 6.87 -18.42 -0.59
N HIS A 2 5.88 -19.26 -0.29
CA HIS A 2 4.74 -19.51 -1.17
C HIS A 2 3.64 -18.46 -0.95
N ILE A 3 2.63 -18.43 -1.83
CA ILE A 3 1.55 -17.42 -1.77
C ILE A 3 0.77 -17.41 -0.45
N GLY A 4 0.62 -18.57 0.21
CA GLY A 4 -0.05 -18.67 1.51
C GLY A 4 0.71 -17.96 2.62
N GLU A 5 2.01 -18.23 2.73
CA GLU A 5 2.90 -17.57 3.68
C GLU A 5 3.02 -16.07 3.39
N LEU A 6 3.09 -15.68 2.11
CA LEU A 6 3.10 -14.27 1.72
C LEU A 6 1.80 -13.56 2.15
N ALA A 7 0.65 -14.21 1.97
CA ALA A 7 -0.66 -13.68 2.35
C ALA A 7 -0.78 -13.44 3.86
N GLU A 8 -0.33 -14.40 4.66
CA GLU A 8 -0.30 -14.28 6.11
C GLU A 8 0.61 -13.13 6.55
N ARG A 9 1.84 -13.07 6.03
CA ARG A 9 2.83 -12.04 6.41
C ARG A 9 2.46 -10.64 5.93
N ALA A 10 1.79 -10.53 4.78
CA ALA A 10 1.27 -9.24 4.28
C ALA A 10 -0.05 -8.83 4.95
N GLU A 11 -0.67 -9.74 5.72
CA GLU A 11 -2.06 -9.67 6.20
C GLU A 11 -3.04 -9.29 5.07
N MET A 12 -2.91 -10.00 3.94
CA MET A 12 -3.76 -9.83 2.77
C MET A 12 -4.42 -11.15 2.40
N SER A 13 -5.58 -11.06 1.76
CA SER A 13 -6.21 -12.26 1.21
C SER A 13 -5.40 -12.80 0.02
N LEU A 14 -5.44 -14.12 -0.19
CA LEU A 14 -4.92 -14.74 -1.41
C LEU A 14 -5.50 -14.11 -2.68
N ARG A 15 -6.78 -13.70 -2.64
CA ARG A 15 -7.44 -13.01 -3.76
C ARG A 15 -6.78 -11.67 -4.05
N THR A 16 -6.46 -10.89 -3.02
CA THR A 16 -5.79 -9.58 -3.16
C THR A 16 -4.41 -9.74 -3.80
N ILE A 17 -3.63 -10.71 -3.33
CA ILE A 17 -2.29 -10.97 -3.89
C ILE A 17 -2.37 -11.43 -5.34
N ARG A 18 -3.30 -12.33 -5.67
CA ARG A 18 -3.53 -12.75 -7.07
C ARG A 18 -3.94 -11.59 -7.95
N HIS A 19 -4.82 -10.72 -7.45
CA HIS A 19 -5.21 -9.53 -8.18
C HIS A 19 -4.00 -8.62 -8.46
N TYR A 20 -3.12 -8.41 -7.48
CA TYR A 20 -1.89 -7.63 -7.69
C TYR A 20 -0.90 -8.30 -8.66
N ASP A 21 -0.83 -9.63 -8.70
CA ASP A 21 -0.10 -10.37 -9.74
C ASP A 21 -0.72 -10.14 -11.13
N GLU A 22 -2.03 -10.28 -11.25
CA GLU A 22 -2.78 -10.09 -12.50
C GLU A 22 -2.63 -8.67 -13.09
N VAL A 23 -2.62 -7.63 -12.24
CA VAL A 23 -2.44 -6.24 -12.68
C VAL A 23 -0.98 -5.79 -12.71
N GLY A 24 -0.02 -6.68 -12.49
CA GLY A 24 1.42 -6.40 -12.57
C GLY A 24 2.00 -5.59 -11.40
N LEU A 25 1.23 -5.39 -10.33
CA LEU A 25 1.71 -4.76 -9.10
C LEU A 25 2.59 -5.68 -8.26
N LEU A 26 2.54 -6.99 -8.45
CA LEU A 26 3.41 -7.96 -7.80
C LEU A 26 3.82 -9.03 -8.79
N VAL A 27 5.08 -9.08 -9.20
CA VAL A 27 5.58 -10.15 -10.07
C VAL A 27 6.25 -11.21 -9.19
N PRO A 28 5.88 -12.50 -9.28
CA PRO A 28 6.56 -13.54 -8.53
C PRO A 28 8.05 -13.57 -8.86
N SER A 29 8.91 -13.51 -7.84
CA SER A 29 10.37 -13.60 -8.00
C SER A 29 10.84 -14.90 -8.68
N GLY A 30 10.02 -15.95 -8.68
CA GLY A 30 10.32 -17.15 -9.45
C GLY A 30 9.24 -18.22 -9.39
N ARG A 31 9.62 -19.41 -9.83
CA ARG A 31 8.80 -20.63 -9.75
C ARG A 31 9.63 -21.79 -9.22
N THR A 32 9.00 -22.67 -8.44
CA THR A 32 9.60 -23.96 -8.06
C THR A 32 9.72 -24.88 -9.27
N SER A 33 10.47 -25.98 -9.11
CA SER A 33 10.55 -27.06 -10.09
C SER A 33 9.18 -27.64 -10.47
N GLY A 34 8.22 -27.64 -9.54
CA GLY A 34 6.83 -28.04 -9.77
C GLY A 34 5.93 -26.95 -10.40
N GLY A 35 6.48 -25.80 -10.79
CA GLY A 35 5.76 -24.70 -11.45
C GLY A 35 5.02 -23.73 -10.52
N PHE A 36 5.12 -23.91 -9.20
CA PHE A 36 4.46 -23.06 -8.22
C PHE A 36 5.18 -21.72 -8.06
N ARG A 37 4.42 -20.62 -8.00
CA ARG A 37 4.97 -19.28 -7.72
C ARG A 37 5.69 -19.25 -6.37
N VAL A 38 6.84 -18.60 -6.36
CA VAL A 38 7.59 -18.28 -5.14
C VAL A 38 7.91 -16.80 -5.10
N TYR A 39 7.94 -16.30 -3.88
CA TYR A 39 8.16 -14.89 -3.58
C TYR A 39 9.33 -14.73 -2.62
N THR A 40 9.98 -13.57 -2.70
CA THR A 40 11.10 -13.16 -1.85
C THR A 40 10.66 -12.21 -0.73
N GLU A 41 11.57 -11.82 0.15
CA GLU A 41 11.31 -10.74 1.12
C GLU A 41 11.04 -9.40 0.44
N GLN A 42 11.69 -9.14 -0.70
CA GLN A 42 11.46 -7.92 -1.48
C GLN A 42 10.02 -7.85 -2.02
N ASP A 43 9.45 -8.99 -2.42
CA ASP A 43 8.04 -9.09 -2.82
C ASP A 43 7.10 -8.75 -1.66
N LEU A 44 7.45 -9.17 -0.44
CA LEU A 44 6.69 -8.82 0.77
C LEU A 44 6.80 -7.32 1.07
N GLU A 45 7.99 -6.74 1.03
CA GLU A 45 8.19 -5.30 1.23
C GLU A 45 7.36 -4.46 0.26
N ARG A 46 7.35 -4.86 -1.02
CA ARG A 46 6.51 -4.28 -2.07
C ARG A 46 5.02 -4.32 -1.71
N LEU A 47 4.52 -5.47 -1.25
CA LEU A 47 3.13 -5.59 -0.79
C LEU A 47 2.82 -4.69 0.40
N LEU A 48 3.75 -4.57 1.35
CA LEU A 48 3.59 -3.71 2.52
C LEU A 48 3.55 -2.22 2.14
N VAL A 49 4.27 -1.80 1.10
CA VAL A 49 4.13 -0.44 0.53
C VAL A 49 2.72 -0.25 -0.03
N ILE A 50 2.27 -1.14 -0.91
CA ILE A 50 0.91 -1.08 -1.50
C ILE A 50 -0.16 -1.04 -0.41
N ARG A 51 0.00 -1.83 0.66
CA ARG A 51 -0.92 -1.86 1.81
C ARG A 51 -1.09 -0.50 2.45
N ARG A 52 0.02 0.22 2.70
CA ARG A 52 0.02 1.53 3.36
C ARG A 52 -0.58 2.64 2.49
N MET A 53 -0.60 2.45 1.18
CA MET A 53 -1.22 3.39 0.24
C MET A 53 -2.76 3.29 0.23
N LYS A 54 -3.34 2.14 0.57
CA LYS A 54 -4.79 1.92 0.51
C LYS A 54 -5.61 2.84 1.41
N PRO A 55 -5.29 3.05 2.71
CA PRO A 55 -6.04 3.97 3.57
C PRO A 55 -6.03 5.42 3.08
N LEU A 56 -5.00 5.81 2.35
CA LEU A 56 -4.88 7.15 1.76
C LEU A 56 -5.66 7.30 0.45
N GLY A 57 -6.23 6.21 -0.09
CA GLY A 57 -7.07 6.26 -1.28
C GLY A 57 -6.29 6.35 -2.59
N PHE A 58 -5.02 5.92 -2.61
CA PHE A 58 -4.28 5.78 -3.87
C PHE A 58 -4.89 4.71 -4.77
N THR A 59 -4.90 4.99 -6.07
CA THR A 59 -5.35 4.09 -7.14
C THR A 59 -4.27 3.04 -7.45
N LEU A 60 -4.63 2.00 -8.21
CA LEU A 60 -3.66 0.99 -8.64
C LEU A 60 -2.57 1.58 -9.55
N ASP A 61 -2.92 2.57 -10.36
CA ASP A 61 -1.97 3.24 -11.26
C ASP A 61 -0.96 4.08 -10.47
N GLU A 62 -1.43 4.84 -9.47
CA GLU A 62 -0.56 5.59 -8.56
C GLU A 62 0.34 4.65 -7.74
N MET A 63 -0.17 3.49 -7.32
CA MET A 63 0.63 2.45 -6.67
C MET A 63 1.73 1.92 -7.60
N ALA A 64 1.39 1.61 -8.86
CA ALA A 64 2.36 1.12 -9.84
C ALA A 64 3.45 2.16 -10.13
N GLU A 65 3.07 3.43 -10.16
CA GLU A 65 4.01 4.53 -10.37
C GLU A 65 4.95 4.73 -9.19
N LEU A 66 4.46 4.78 -7.95
CA LEU A 66 5.33 4.90 -6.78
C LEU A 66 6.31 3.73 -6.71
N LEU A 67 5.86 2.51 -7.03
CA LEU A 67 6.74 1.34 -7.06
C LEU A 67 7.85 1.48 -8.10
N ARG A 68 7.55 2.00 -9.30
CA ARG A 68 8.59 2.31 -10.30
C ARG A 68 9.61 3.34 -9.80
N VAL A 69 9.14 4.36 -9.07
CA VAL A 69 10.03 5.36 -8.46
C VAL A 69 10.96 4.71 -7.44
N VAL A 70 10.41 3.89 -6.54
CA VAL A 70 11.19 3.18 -5.51
C VAL A 70 12.18 2.19 -6.15
N ASP A 71 11.75 1.43 -7.15
CA ASP A 71 12.59 0.47 -7.87
C ASP A 71 13.75 1.19 -8.59
N GLY A 72 13.48 2.34 -9.22
CA GLY A 72 14.50 3.17 -9.88
C GLY A 72 15.53 3.74 -8.91
N LEU A 73 15.10 4.25 -7.76
CA LEU A 73 16.00 4.75 -6.71
C LEU A 73 16.87 3.64 -6.13
N ALA A 74 16.34 2.43 -5.97
CA ALA A 74 17.08 1.27 -5.49
C ALA A 74 18.15 0.80 -6.50
N ALA A 75 17.88 0.93 -7.80
CA ALA A 75 18.82 0.60 -8.86
C ALA A 75 20.02 1.56 -8.95
N LYS A 76 19.91 2.76 -8.35
CA LYS A 76 20.95 3.81 -8.34
C LYS A 76 21.41 4.23 -9.73
N ASP A 77 20.47 4.40 -10.65
CA ASP A 77 20.75 4.99 -11.97
C ASP A 77 21.06 6.49 -11.80
N PRO A 78 22.31 6.95 -12.04
CA PRO A 78 22.71 8.33 -11.78
C PRO A 78 22.03 9.35 -12.69
N ASP A 79 21.60 8.93 -13.90
CA ASP A 79 21.04 9.84 -14.89
C ASP A 79 19.58 10.24 -14.56
N ASP A 80 18.89 9.41 -13.77
CA ASP A 80 17.48 9.59 -13.40
C ASP A 80 17.25 9.95 -11.90
N GLU A 81 18.30 9.93 -11.06
CA GLU A 81 18.17 10.10 -9.61
C GLU A 81 17.42 11.39 -9.22
N ALA A 82 17.74 12.51 -9.88
CA ALA A 82 17.09 13.79 -9.61
C ALA A 82 15.60 13.79 -10.00
N ALA A 83 15.24 13.15 -11.12
CA ALA A 83 13.85 13.07 -11.57
C ALA A 83 13.03 12.13 -10.67
N LEU A 84 13.62 11.01 -10.26
CA LEU A 84 13.01 10.06 -9.33
C LEU A 84 12.82 10.68 -7.94
N ALA A 85 13.80 11.44 -7.44
CA ALA A 85 13.70 12.16 -6.18
C ALA A 85 12.57 13.21 -6.23
N ALA A 86 12.48 13.99 -7.31
CA ALA A 86 11.39 14.94 -7.49
C ALA A 86 10.02 14.25 -7.53
N ARG A 87 9.89 13.11 -8.22
CA ARG A 87 8.63 12.36 -8.24
C ARG A 87 8.28 11.78 -6.88
N LEU A 88 9.26 11.33 -6.11
CA LEU A 88 9.06 10.87 -4.74
C LEU A 88 8.57 12.01 -3.83
N ASP A 89 9.12 13.21 -3.98
CA ASP A 89 8.68 14.40 -3.24
C ASP A 89 7.22 14.76 -3.55
N GLU A 90 6.79 14.63 -4.81
CA GLU A 90 5.38 14.80 -5.19
C GLU A 90 4.47 13.78 -4.51
N PHE A 91 4.86 12.50 -4.49
CA PHE A 91 4.12 11.46 -3.77
C PHE A 91 4.07 11.73 -2.26
N LEU A 92 5.15 12.23 -1.67
CA LEU A 92 5.19 12.58 -0.26
C LEU A 92 4.24 13.74 0.07
N LEU A 93 4.19 14.77 -0.78
CA LEU A 93 3.27 15.88 -0.63
C LEU A 93 1.80 15.43 -0.74
N ASP A 94 1.49 14.61 -1.75
CA ASP A 94 0.14 14.07 -1.93
C ASP A 94 -0.27 13.13 -0.79
N ALA A 95 0.62 12.25 -0.34
CA ALA A 95 0.38 11.39 0.82
C ALA A 95 0.08 12.20 2.09
N ARG A 96 0.80 13.31 2.32
CA ARG A 96 0.52 14.23 3.43
C ARG A 96 -0.84 14.89 3.30
N ALA A 97 -1.21 15.34 2.11
CA ALA A 97 -2.51 15.96 1.86
C ALA A 97 -3.68 14.97 2.06
N ARG A 98 -3.54 13.73 1.56
CA ARG A 98 -4.52 12.66 1.76
C ARG A 98 -4.62 12.24 3.23
N HIS A 99 -3.48 12.17 3.93
CA HIS A 99 -3.44 11.89 5.36
C HIS A 99 -4.17 12.97 6.17
N ALA A 100 -3.95 14.26 5.89
CA ALA A 100 -4.66 15.35 6.57
C ALA A 100 -6.18 15.21 6.44
N LYS A 101 -6.67 14.91 5.23
CA LYS A 101 -8.10 14.65 4.97
C LYS A 101 -8.61 13.40 5.70
N LEU A 102 -7.78 12.35 5.81
CA LEU A 102 -8.14 11.14 6.55
C LEU A 102 -8.29 11.42 8.04
N VAL A 103 -7.36 12.19 8.62
CA VAL A 103 -7.41 12.63 10.03
C VAL A 103 -8.64 13.49 10.29
N GLU A 104 -8.96 14.43 9.39
CA GLU A 104 -10.16 15.26 9.50
C GLU A 104 -11.43 14.40 9.56
N ARG A 105 -11.55 13.41 8.67
CA ARG A 105 -12.68 12.46 8.65
C ARG A 105 -12.73 11.58 9.91
N ALA A 106 -11.57 11.16 10.43
CA ALA A 106 -11.50 10.41 11.68
C ALA A 106 -12.01 11.26 12.85
N GLY A 107 -11.63 12.54 12.92
CA GLY A 107 -12.15 13.49 13.90
C GLY A 107 -13.67 13.62 13.85
N MET A 108 -14.25 13.78 12.66
CA MET A 108 -15.73 13.81 12.51
C MET A 108 -16.40 12.52 12.99
N ALA A 109 -15.77 11.36 12.73
CA ALA A 109 -16.29 10.08 13.20
C ALA A 109 -16.23 9.95 14.73
N GLU A 110 -15.16 10.43 15.36
CA GLU A 110 -15.01 10.48 16.81
C GLU A 110 -16.07 11.40 17.45
N GLU A 111 -16.31 12.58 16.89
CA GLU A 111 -17.38 13.50 17.34
C GLU A 111 -18.77 12.85 17.25
N PHE A 112 -19.04 12.13 16.16
CA PHE A 112 -20.30 11.41 16.00
C PHE A 112 -20.46 10.28 17.02
N ILE A 113 -19.41 9.50 17.26
CA ILE A 113 -19.39 8.47 18.30
C ILE A 113 -19.67 9.09 19.69
N GLY A 114 -19.02 10.22 20.00
CA GLY A 114 -19.26 10.97 21.23
C GLY A 114 -20.71 11.40 21.37
N THR A 115 -21.31 11.93 20.31
CA THR A 115 -22.73 12.34 20.26
C THR A 115 -23.66 11.16 20.57
N LEU A 116 -23.45 10.00 19.96
CA LEU A 116 -24.24 8.80 20.25
C LEU A 116 -24.07 8.33 21.70
N GLY A 117 -22.86 8.42 22.26
CA GLY A 117 -22.59 8.10 23.66
C GLY A 117 -23.33 9.00 24.65
N SER A 118 -23.36 10.32 24.38
CA SER A 118 -24.12 11.28 25.17
C SER A 118 -25.63 11.01 25.09
N LEU A 119 -26.16 10.76 23.89
CA LEU A 119 -27.58 10.42 23.70
C LEU A 119 -27.95 9.15 24.48
N ARG A 120 -27.14 8.09 24.41
CA ARG A 120 -27.40 6.85 25.15
C ARG A 120 -27.41 7.08 26.66
N SER A 121 -26.48 7.88 27.18
CA SER A 121 -26.36 8.18 28.60
C SER A 121 -27.52 9.02 29.15
N SER A 122 -28.25 9.71 28.27
CA SER A 122 -29.42 10.53 28.63
C SER A 122 -30.74 9.76 28.67
N LEU A 123 -30.78 8.51 28.19
CA LEU A 123 -31.97 7.67 28.21
C LEU A 123 -32.12 6.93 29.55
N PRO A 124 -33.36 6.75 30.07
CA PRO A 124 -33.62 6.02 31.31
C PRO A 124 -33.35 4.51 31.21
#